data_AF-A0A965YEB0-F1
#
_entry.id   AF-A0A965YEB0-F1
#
_cell.length_a   1.000
_cell.length_b   1.000
_cell.length_c   1.000
_cell.angle_alpha   90.00
_cell.angle_beta   90.00
_cell.angle_gamma   90.00
#
_symmetry.space_group_name_H-M   'P 1'
#
loop_
_entity.id
_entity.type
_entity.pdbx_description
1 polymer ?
#
loop_
_entity_poly.entity_id
_entity_poly.type
_entity_poly.pdbx_seq_one_letter_code
_entity_poly.pdbx_strand_id
1 'polypeptide(L)'
;MSSNLALIITFSVIGADLLLILSLLVLRMVRAVATRKRIQTEEILLGQLGEGTLTLDKLHPKQLLKLYTRYASSVVLQEAQELQIQAYLVSTSLVASKIKHLRSPLALRRIEAIALLKRLAKHEKVNLALLEALKQEKSQV
;
A
#
# COMPACT_ATOMS: atom_id res chain seq x y z
N MET A 1 30.64 -20.03 -41.32
CA MET A 1 30.08 -18.87 -40.58
C MET A 1 28.66 -19.11 -40.03
N SER A 2 27.81 -19.91 -40.69
CA SER A 2 26.45 -20.23 -40.20
C SER A 2 26.40 -20.98 -38.85
N SER A 3 27.34 -21.91 -38.60
CA SER A 3 27.37 -22.69 -37.36
C SER A 3 27.63 -21.84 -36.11
N ASN A 4 28.44 -20.78 -36.21
CA ASN A 4 28.73 -19.89 -35.09
C ASN A 4 27.53 -19.01 -34.74
N LEU A 5 26.77 -18.57 -35.75
CA LEU A 5 25.53 -17.82 -35.54
C LEU A 5 24.46 -18.69 -34.88
N ALA A 6 24.32 -19.95 -35.31
CA ALA A 6 23.40 -20.88 -34.67
C ALA A 6 23.73 -21.11 -33.18
N LEU A 7 25.02 -21.30 -32.85
CA LEU A 7 25.46 -21.43 -31.46
C LEU A 7 25.12 -20.18 -30.62
N ILE A 8 25.41 -18.98 -31.14
CA ILE A 8 25.11 -17.72 -30.44
C ILE A 8 23.62 -17.58 -30.17
N ILE A 9 22.78 -17.89 -31.16
CA ILE A 9 21.31 -17.82 -31.01
C ILE A 9 20.84 -18.80 -29.94
N THR A 10 21.31 -20.05 -29.96
CA THR A 10 20.92 -21.06 -28.97
C THR A 10 21.35 -20.67 -27.55
N PHE A 11 22.58 -20.20 -27.36
CA PHE A 11 23.04 -19.72 -26.05
C PHE A 11 22.28 -18.47 -25.59
N SER A 12 21.91 -17.58 -26.51
CA SER A 12 21.11 -16.40 -26.19
C SER A 12 19.70 -16.77 -25.72
N VAL A 13 19.05 -17.73 -26.39
CA VAL A 13 17.72 -18.23 -26.00
C VAL A 13 17.79 -18.91 -24.63
N ILE A 14 18.78 -19.78 -24.41
CA ILE A 14 18.99 -20.44 -23.11
C ILE A 14 19.23 -19.39 -22.00
N GLY A 15 20.03 -18.36 -22.28
CA GLY A 15 20.28 -17.26 -21.35
C GLY A 15 19.01 -16.46 -21.02
N ALA A 16 18.18 -16.18 -22.02
CA ALA A 16 16.91 -15.48 -21.84
C ALA A 16 15.92 -16.30 -21.01
N ASP A 17 15.82 -17.61 -21.26
CA ASP A 17 14.98 -18.52 -20.47
C ASP A 17 15.44 -18.58 -19.02
N LEU A 18 16.76 -18.63 -18.78
CA LEU A 18 17.32 -18.60 -17.43
C LEU A 18 16.97 -17.29 -16.69
N LEU A 19 17.05 -16.15 -17.38
CA LEU A 19 16.66 -14.86 -16.82
C LEU A 19 15.17 -14.80 -16.49
N LEU A 20 14.31 -15.36 -17.34
CA LEU A 20 12.87 -15.45 -17.07
C LEU A 20 12.59 -16.27 -15.81
N ILE A 21 13.22 -17.45 -15.69
CA ILE A 21 13.10 -18.30 -14.50
C ILE A 21 13.59 -17.56 -13.25
N LEU A 22 14.74 -16.89 -13.34
CA LEU A 22 15.30 -16.12 -12.23
C LEU A 22 14.34 -14.99 -11.80
N SER A 23 13.76 -14.27 -12.77
CA SER A 23 12.80 -13.19 -12.50
C SER A 23 11.54 -13.69 -11.81
N LEU A 24 11.04 -14.87 -12.21
CA LEU A 24 9.88 -15.51 -11.58
C LEU A 24 10.19 -15.94 -10.15
N LEU A 25 11.37 -16.50 -9.89
CA LEU A 25 11.81 -16.88 -8.56
C LEU A 25 11.93 -15.65 -7.64
N VAL A 26 12.55 -14.58 -8.12
CA VAL A 26 12.66 -13.31 -7.37
C VAL A 26 11.27 -12.76 -7.07
N LEU A 27 10.37 -12.72 -8.06
CA LEU A 27 9.01 -12.24 -7.87
C LEU A 27 8.23 -13.07 -6.84
N ARG A 28 8.38 -14.39 -6.87
CA ARG A 28 7.78 -15.31 -5.87
C ARG A 28 8.35 -15.06 -4.48
N MET A 29 9.66 -14.90 -4.34
CA MET A 29 10.31 -14.60 -3.06
C MET A 29 9.82 -13.28 -2.48
N VAL A 30 9.80 -12.21 -3.27
CA VAL A 30 9.33 -10.88 -2.84
C VAL A 30 7.87 -10.96 -2.40
N ARG A 31 7.02 -11.65 -3.16
CA ARG A 31 5.60 -11.87 -2.80
C ARG A 31 5.49 -12.66 -1.49
N ALA A 32 6.23 -13.74 -1.32
CA ALA A 32 6.21 -14.59 -0.13
C ALA A 32 6.64 -13.83 1.14
N VAL A 33 7.69 -13.02 1.05
CA VAL A 33 8.14 -12.17 2.18
C VAL A 33 7.07 -11.13 2.51
N ALA A 34 6.46 -10.52 1.50
CA ALA A 34 5.39 -9.54 1.70
C ALA A 34 4.14 -10.17 2.34
N THR A 35 3.74 -11.38 1.95
CA THR A 35 2.62 -12.10 2.59
C THR A 35 2.94 -12.46 4.02
N ARG A 36 4.13 -13.01 4.31
CA ARG A 36 4.52 -13.36 5.70
C ARG A 36 4.47 -12.16 6.63
N LYS A 37 5.09 -11.04 6.22
CA LYS A 37 5.05 -9.80 7.02
C LYS A 37 3.62 -9.31 7.25
N ARG A 38 2.76 -9.42 6.23
CA ARG A 38 1.36 -9.03 6.33
C ARG A 38 0.60 -9.90 7.33
N ILE A 39 0.76 -11.23 7.26
CA ILE A 39 0.12 -12.17 8.18
C ILE A 39 0.53 -11.87 9.61
N GLN A 40 1.82 -11.65 9.87
CA GLN A 40 2.30 -11.27 11.21
C GLN A 40 1.66 -9.97 11.72
N THR A 41 1.58 -8.93 10.89
CA THR A 41 0.93 -7.67 11.27
C THR A 41 -0.56 -7.88 11.55
N GLU A 42 -1.22 -8.71 10.76
CA GLU A 42 -2.64 -9.05 10.90
C GLU A 42 -2.90 -9.85 12.18
N GLU A 43 -2.08 -10.85 12.49
CA GLU A 43 -2.15 -11.63 13.74
C GLU A 43 -1.93 -10.74 14.98
N ILE A 44 -0.93 -9.85 14.96
CA ILE A 44 -0.67 -8.92 16.06
C ILE A 44 -1.87 -8.00 16.27
N LEU A 45 -2.43 -7.46 15.19
CA LEU A 45 -3.55 -6.52 15.25
C LEU A 45 -4.83 -7.20 15.73
N LEU A 46 -5.12 -8.42 15.24
CA LEU A 46 -6.26 -9.22 15.70
C LEU A 46 -6.12 -9.63 17.17
N GLY A 47 -4.91 -10.01 17.61
CA GLY A 47 -4.64 -10.31 19.02
C GLY A 47 -4.91 -9.09 19.92
N GLN A 48 -4.40 -7.92 19.54
CA GLN A 48 -4.61 -6.67 20.28
C GLN A 48 -6.07 -6.20 20.30
N LEU A 49 -6.81 -6.43 19.21
CA LEU A 49 -8.24 -6.13 19.16
C LEU A 49 -9.04 -7.00 20.14
N GLY A 50 -8.63 -8.26 20.35
CA GLY A 50 -9.23 -9.16 21.33
C GLY A 50 -8.94 -8.77 22.79
N GLU A 51 -7.78 -8.17 23.04
CA GLU A 51 -7.34 -7.73 24.38
C GLU A 51 -7.80 -6.31 24.75
N GLY A 52 -8.46 -5.60 23.83
CA GLY A 52 -9.02 -4.26 24.07
C GLY A 52 -7.98 -3.14 24.19
N THR A 53 -6.67 -3.44 24.11
CA THR A 53 -5.58 -2.46 24.17
C THR A 53 -4.79 -2.44 22.85
N LEU A 54 -4.85 -1.33 22.13
CA LEU A 54 -4.13 -1.14 20.86
C LEU A 54 -2.76 -0.52 21.12
N THR A 55 -1.69 -1.30 20.93
CA THR A 55 -0.32 -0.77 20.96
C THR A 55 0.18 -0.57 19.53
N LEU A 56 -0.17 0.59 18.97
CA LEU A 56 0.08 0.94 17.57
C LEU A 56 1.55 1.26 17.26
N ASP A 57 2.36 1.60 18.26
CA ASP A 57 3.78 1.97 18.08
C ASP A 57 4.66 0.85 17.52
N LYS A 58 4.26 -0.41 17.73
CA LYS A 58 4.97 -1.59 17.22
C LYS A 58 4.61 -1.93 15.77
N LEU A 59 3.56 -1.31 15.22
CA LEU A 59 3.02 -1.63 13.90
C LEU A 59 3.54 -0.66 12.85
N HIS A 60 4.05 -1.18 11.73
CA HIS A 60 4.54 -0.33 10.66
C HIS A 60 3.37 0.44 10.01
N PRO A 61 3.40 1.79 9.95
CA PRO A 61 2.25 2.59 9.50
C PRO A 61 1.76 2.28 8.08
N LYS A 62 2.66 1.88 7.18
CA LYS A 62 2.34 1.50 5.80
C LYS A 62 1.51 0.22 5.72
N GLN A 63 1.81 -0.76 6.57
CA GLN A 63 1.08 -2.02 6.63
C GLN A 63 -0.26 -1.82 7.33
N LEU A 64 -0.25 -1.06 8.43
CA LEU A 64 -1.47 -0.68 9.15
C LEU A 64 -2.46 0.05 8.23
N LEU A 65 -2.01 1.04 7.46
CA LEU A 65 -2.88 1.76 6.51
C LEU A 65 -3.50 0.80 5.47
N LYS A 66 -2.73 -0.14 4.94
CA LYS A 66 -3.23 -1.13 3.96
C LYS A 66 -4.23 -2.11 4.56
N LEU A 67 -3.99 -2.55 5.80
CA LEU A 67 -4.91 -3.43 6.51
C LEU A 67 -6.18 -2.66 6.83
N TYR A 68 -6.06 -1.45 7.35
CA TYR A 68 -7.19 -0.59 7.67
C TYR A 68 -8.04 -0.28 6.43
N THR A 69 -7.45 0.13 5.31
CA THR A 69 -8.23 0.42 4.09
C THR A 69 -8.91 -0.82 3.51
N ARG A 70 -8.31 -2.01 3.69
CA ARG A 70 -8.87 -3.29 3.23
C ARG A 70 -9.99 -3.81 4.12
N TYR A 71 -9.81 -3.74 5.44
CA TYR A 71 -10.69 -4.38 6.41
C TYR A 71 -11.71 -3.44 7.05
N ALA A 72 -11.57 -2.11 6.89
CA ALA A 72 -12.53 -1.14 7.43
C ALA A 72 -13.95 -1.31 6.87
N SER A 73 -14.14 -2.01 5.75
CA SER A 73 -15.48 -2.35 5.24
C SER A 73 -16.04 -3.67 5.76
N SER A 74 -15.20 -4.56 6.29
CA SER A 74 -15.59 -5.92 6.66
C SER A 74 -15.52 -6.19 8.17
N VAL A 75 -14.75 -5.40 8.91
CA VAL A 75 -14.58 -5.53 10.36
C VAL A 75 -15.25 -4.33 11.02
N VAL A 76 -16.24 -4.61 11.88
CA VAL A 76 -16.87 -3.60 12.74
C VAL A 76 -15.92 -3.35 13.91
N LEU A 77 -15.06 -2.34 13.76
CA LEU A 77 -14.21 -1.86 14.85
C LEU A 77 -15.06 -1.02 15.81
N GLN A 78 -14.75 -1.07 17.11
CA GLN A 78 -15.32 -0.11 18.05
C GLN A 78 -14.86 1.31 17.71
N GLU A 79 -15.72 2.30 17.89
CA GLU A 79 -15.44 3.68 17.49
C GLU A 79 -14.17 4.26 18.14
N ALA A 80 -13.93 3.93 19.42
CA ALA A 80 -12.72 4.32 20.13
C ALA A 80 -11.44 3.72 19.50
N GLN A 81 -11.50 2.47 19.05
CA GLN A 81 -10.40 1.78 18.38
C GLN A 81 -10.15 2.35 16.98
N GLU A 82 -11.23 2.66 16.27
CA GLU A 82 -11.17 3.30 14.96
C GLU A 82 -10.49 4.68 15.06
N LEU A 83 -10.88 5.50 16.04
CA LEU A 83 -10.30 6.81 16.29
C LEU A 83 -8.81 6.73 16.65
N GLN A 84 -8.40 5.77 17.48
CA GLN A 84 -6.99 5.56 17.82
C GLN A 84 -6.15 5.21 16.59
N ILE A 85 -6.63 4.29 15.75
CA ILE A 85 -5.94 3.90 14.52
C ILE A 85 -5.84 5.09 13.56
N GLN A 86 -6.92 5.84 13.39
CA GLN A 86 -6.92 7.03 12.53
C GLN A 86 -5.97 8.12 13.03
N ALA A 87 -5.98 8.42 14.33
CA ALA A 87 -5.10 9.41 14.93
C ALA A 87 -3.61 9.05 14.74
N TYR A 88 -3.26 7.78 14.94
CA TYR A 88 -1.90 7.28 14.70
C TYR A 88 -1.50 7.34 13.21
N LEU A 89 -2.40 6.95 12.31
CA LEU A 89 -2.11 7.01 10.88
C LEU A 89 -1.90 8.46 10.41
N VAL A 90 -2.71 9.40 10.90
CA VAL A 90 -2.63 10.84 10.56
C VAL A 90 -1.39 11.49 11.15
N SER A 91 -0.92 11.06 12.34
CA SER A 91 0.32 11.58 12.93
C SER A 91 1.57 11.12 12.18
N THR A 92 1.46 10.10 11.33
CA THR A 92 2.59 9.59 10.56
C THR A 92 2.86 10.45 9.32
N SER A 93 4.14 10.63 8.96
CA SER A 93 4.59 11.24 7.70
C SER A 93 4.02 10.60 6.43
N LEU A 94 3.52 9.36 6.53
CA LEU A 94 2.92 8.63 5.43
C LEU A 94 1.62 9.27 4.93
N VAL A 95 0.73 9.69 5.84
CA VAL A 95 -0.51 10.39 5.47
C VAL A 95 -0.20 11.77 4.91
N ALA A 96 0.76 12.49 5.51
CA ALA A 96 1.22 13.77 4.97
C ALA A 96 1.78 13.66 3.53
N SER A 97 2.55 12.61 3.26
CA SER A 97 3.05 12.30 1.91
C SER A 97 1.91 12.00 0.93
N LYS A 98 0.90 11.22 1.34
CA LYS A 98 -0.27 10.93 0.50
C LYS A 98 -1.14 12.16 0.26
N ILE A 99 -1.28 13.06 1.24
CA ILE A 99 -1.94 14.36 1.04
C ILE A 99 -1.20 15.18 -0.02
N LYS A 100 0.13 15.22 0.02
CA LYS A 100 0.93 15.90 -1.02
C LYS A 100 0.72 15.29 -2.41
N HIS A 101 0.52 13.97 -2.50
CA HIS A 101 0.24 13.30 -3.77
C HIS A 101 -1.11 13.68 -4.39
N LEU A 102 -2.07 14.19 -3.61
CA LEU A 102 -3.34 14.70 -4.15
C LEU A 102 -3.13 15.90 -5.09
N ARG A 103 -2.08 16.69 -4.86
CA ARG A 103 -1.69 17.83 -5.71
C ARG A 103 -0.72 17.45 -6.83
N SER A 104 -0.44 16.16 -7.02
CA SER A 104 0.50 15.71 -8.05
C SER A 104 -0.10 15.88 -9.45
N PRO A 105 0.71 16.27 -10.46
CA PRO A 105 0.26 16.28 -11.85
C PRO A 105 -0.03 14.88 -12.41
N LEU A 106 0.46 13.83 -11.75
CA LEU A 106 0.28 12.44 -12.16
C LEU A 106 -1.06 11.88 -11.64
N ALA A 107 -2.02 11.67 -12.54
CA ALA A 107 -3.35 11.15 -12.19
C ALA A 107 -3.31 9.85 -11.39
N LEU A 108 -2.44 8.90 -11.77
CA LEU A 108 -2.28 7.62 -11.05
C LEU A 108 -1.91 7.83 -9.57
N ARG A 109 -1.00 8.77 -9.27
CA ARG A 109 -0.60 9.07 -7.89
C ARG A 109 -1.73 9.71 -7.09
N ARG A 110 -2.54 10.57 -7.73
CA ARG A 110 -3.73 11.16 -7.10
C ARG A 110 -4.77 10.09 -6.77
N ILE A 111 -5.11 9.24 -7.73
CA ILE A 111 -6.11 8.17 -7.55
C ILE A 111 -5.70 7.23 -6.41
N GLU A 112 -4.43 6.80 -6.37
CA GLU A 112 -3.93 5.95 -5.28
C GLU A 112 -4.00 6.66 -3.93
N ALA A 113 -3.69 7.96 -3.89
CA ALA A 113 -3.80 8.76 -2.66
C ALA A 113 -5.26 8.91 -2.21
N ILE A 114 -6.20 9.22 -3.11
CA ILE A 114 -7.63 9.33 -2.80
C ILE A 114 -8.17 8.01 -2.25
N ALA A 115 -7.86 6.88 -2.91
CA ALA A 115 -8.33 5.56 -2.48
C ALA A 115 -7.88 5.22 -1.04
N LEU A 116 -6.66 5.59 -0.68
CA LEU A 116 -6.10 5.36 0.66
C LEU A 116 -6.65 6.36 1.70
N LEU A 117 -6.80 7.63 1.33
CA LEU A 117 -7.22 8.70 2.24
C LEU A 117 -8.74 8.74 2.46
N LYS A 118 -9.55 8.19 1.54
CA LYS A 118 -11.02 8.18 1.64
C LYS A 118 -11.53 7.61 2.96
N ARG A 119 -10.87 6.57 3.50
CA ARG A 119 -11.24 5.94 4.78
C ARG A 119 -10.78 6.74 6.01
N LEU A 120 -9.89 7.71 5.81
CA LEU A 120 -9.42 8.65 6.82
C LEU A 120 -10.17 9.99 6.75
N ALA A 121 -11.19 10.10 5.88
CA ALA A 121 -11.95 11.34 5.69
C ALA A 121 -12.78 11.78 6.90
N LYS A 122 -12.94 10.94 7.93
CA LYS A 122 -13.49 11.34 9.22
C LYS A 122 -12.60 12.39 9.91
N HIS A 123 -11.30 12.39 9.63
CA HIS A 123 -10.37 13.37 10.17
C HIS A 123 -10.40 14.66 9.35
N GLU A 124 -10.61 15.80 10.02
CA GLU A 124 -10.84 17.11 9.38
C GLU A 124 -9.74 17.50 8.38
N LYS A 125 -8.46 17.39 8.77
CA LYS A 125 -7.30 17.67 7.90
C LYS A 125 -7.32 16.88 6.59
N VAL A 126 -7.70 15.60 6.64
CA VAL A 126 -7.75 14.73 5.46
C VAL A 126 -8.97 15.08 4.60
N ASN A 127 -10.10 15.38 5.23
CA ASN A 127 -11.31 15.80 4.55
C ASN A 127 -11.09 17.08 3.74
N LEU A 128 -10.50 18.11 4.36
CA LEU A 128 -10.17 19.38 3.68
C LEU A 128 -9.25 19.15 2.48
N ALA A 129 -8.21 18.32 2.63
CA ALA A 129 -7.31 17.98 1.53
C ALA A 129 -8.00 17.25 0.37
N LEU A 130 -8.93 16.34 0.67
CA LEU A 130 -9.74 15.65 -0.34
C LEU A 130 -10.70 16.61 -1.05
N LEU A 131 -11.35 17.51 -0.30
CA LEU A 131 -12.24 18.53 -0.86
C LEU A 131 -11.49 19.51 -1.76
N GLU A 132 -10.29 19.93 -1.38
CA GLU A 132 -9.41 20.75 -2.23
C GLU A 132 -9.05 20.02 -3.53
N ALA A 133 -8.69 18.73 -3.44
CA ALA A 133 -8.37 17.93 -4.62
C ALA A 133 -9.59 17.80 -5.57
N LEU A 134 -10.79 17.60 -5.03
CA LEU A 134 -12.02 17.55 -5.81
C LEU A 134 -12.33 18.88 -6.51
N LYS A 135 -12.11 20.02 -5.83
CA LYS A 135 -12.28 21.35 -6.43
C LYS A 135 -11.32 21.57 -7.61
N GLN A 136 -10.07 21.11 -7.48
CA GLN A 136 -9.09 21.19 -8.55
C GLN A 136 -9.48 20.36 -9.78
N GLU A 137 -9.99 19.13 -9.59
CA GLU A 137 -10.45 18.31 -10.70
C GLU A 137 -11.68 18.91 -11.38
N LYS A 138 -12.64 19.46 -10.62
CA LYS A 138 -13.81 20.14 -11.19
C LYS A 138 -13.45 21.38 -12.02
N SER A 139 -12.33 22.05 -11.72
CA SER A 139 -11.86 23.22 -12.49
C SER A 139 -11.07 22.85 -13.74
N GLN A 140 -10.68 21.59 -13.90
CA GLN A 140 -9.93 21.09 -15.06
C GLN A 140 -10.83 20.46 -16.14
N VAL A 141 -12.12 20.25 -15.84
CA VAL A 141 -13.16 19.74 -16.75
C VAL A 141 -14.03 20.92 -17.20
#